data_AF-A0A966WHT0-F1
#
_entry.id   AF-A0A966WHT0-F1
#
_cell.length_a   1.000
_cell.length_b   1.000
_cell.length_c   1.000
_cell.angle_alpha   90.00
_cell.angle_beta   90.00
_cell.angle_gamma   90.00
#
_symmetry.space_group_name_H-M   'P 1'
#
loop_
_entity.id
_entity.type
_entity.pdbx_description
1 polymer ?
#
loop_
_entity_poly.entity_id
_entity_poly.type
_entity_poly.pdbx_seq_one_letter_code
_entity_poly.pdbx_strand_id
1 'polypeptide(L)'
;MMKQKGTKMVSQETIAHHFAKNVDWQKFVNLAHSLGDQLNDAQWRFFKAIVFENSMESFSDGSVRYVGEEGCDLMVKIKNKEYKVEMKYMEGAWYTAGGKSKPRLRNQCKGIILMNSKGTNTHATVPDTYADFLLVVGLRGAAVIDKPTLKQYTTKHGDSIQADIPSDVVDFVFTPNHVKAPTLQKINLRQELNEAVRRTIAQIQ
;
A
#
# COMPACT_ATOMS: atom_id res chain seq x y z
N MET A 1 -8.62 -39.46 -13.74
CA MET A 1 -9.52 -38.29 -13.78
C MET A 1 -9.61 -37.70 -12.37
N MET A 2 -8.89 -36.61 -12.09
CA MET A 2 -9.05 -35.81 -10.88
C MET A 2 -9.00 -34.34 -11.29
N LYS A 3 -10.16 -33.69 -11.36
CA LYS A 3 -10.23 -32.23 -11.43
C LYS A 3 -9.81 -31.72 -10.05
N GLN A 4 -8.63 -31.10 -9.95
CA GLN A 4 -8.27 -30.32 -8.77
C GLN A 4 -9.37 -29.27 -8.57
N LYS A 5 -10.09 -29.37 -7.45
CA LYS A 5 -11.01 -28.30 -7.02
C LYS A 5 -10.13 -27.07 -6.76
N GLY A 6 -10.12 -26.12 -7.69
CA GLY A 6 -9.46 -24.85 -7.50
C GLY A 6 -10.01 -24.20 -6.23
N THR A 7 -9.16 -24.08 -5.21
CA THR A 7 -9.51 -23.41 -3.96
C THR A 7 -9.89 -21.98 -4.30
N LYS A 8 -11.18 -21.64 -4.19
CA LYS A 8 -11.68 -20.29 -4.49
C LYS A 8 -10.86 -19.28 -3.68
N MET A 9 -10.23 -18.33 -4.38
CA MET A 9 -9.54 -17.21 -3.75
C MET A 9 -10.55 -16.48 -2.84
N VAL A 10 -10.07 -15.94 -1.71
CA VAL A 10 -10.92 -15.11 -0.87
C VAL A 10 -11.36 -13.88 -1.67
N SER A 11 -12.57 -13.35 -1.41
CA SER A 11 -13.01 -12.17 -2.13
C SER A 11 -12.19 -10.94 -1.75
N GLN A 12 -12.07 -10.02 -2.71
CA GLN A 12 -11.53 -8.68 -2.51
C GLN A 12 -12.18 -7.97 -1.31
N GLU A 13 -13.51 -8.03 -1.20
CA GLU A 13 -14.28 -7.51 -0.06
C GLU A 13 -13.81 -8.07 1.29
N THR A 14 -13.47 -9.37 1.35
CA THR A 14 -13.00 -9.99 2.60
C THR A 14 -11.62 -9.44 3.01
N ILE A 15 -10.74 -9.21 2.04
CA ILE A 15 -9.43 -8.59 2.29
C ILE A 15 -9.62 -7.14 2.74
N ALA A 16 -10.47 -6.38 2.05
CA ALA A 16 -10.77 -5.01 2.43
C ALA A 16 -11.33 -4.92 3.86
N HIS A 17 -12.26 -5.80 4.21
CA HIS A 17 -12.79 -5.91 5.58
C HIS A 17 -11.71 -6.27 6.59
N HIS A 18 -10.82 -7.21 6.26
CA HIS A 18 -9.71 -7.58 7.14
C HIS A 18 -8.83 -6.38 7.47
N PHE A 19 -8.43 -5.62 6.46
CA PHE A 19 -7.68 -4.39 6.66
C PHE A 19 -8.47 -3.33 7.44
N ALA A 20 -9.75 -3.15 7.12
CA ALA A 20 -10.61 -2.13 7.75
C ALA A 20 -10.77 -2.39 9.26
N LYS A 21 -10.95 -3.65 9.61
CA LYS A 21 -11.22 -4.08 10.99
C LYS A 21 -9.96 -4.10 11.85
N ASN A 22 -8.85 -4.55 11.30
CA ASN A 22 -7.70 -4.89 12.13
C ASN A 22 -6.58 -3.85 12.11
N VAL A 23 -6.50 -2.96 11.12
CA VAL A 23 -5.50 -1.89 11.10
C VAL A 23 -6.06 -0.61 11.72
N ASP A 24 -5.31 0.00 12.64
CA ASP A 24 -5.62 1.34 13.18
C ASP A 24 -5.30 2.42 12.13
N TRP A 25 -6.27 2.69 11.26
CA TRP A 25 -6.17 3.70 10.21
C TRP A 25 -6.01 5.11 10.74
N GLN A 26 -6.48 5.41 11.96
CA GLN A 26 -6.26 6.72 12.56
C GLN A 26 -4.77 6.92 12.89
N LYS A 27 -4.10 5.91 13.45
CA LYS A 27 -2.65 5.95 13.66
C LYS A 27 -1.89 6.07 12.35
N PHE A 28 -2.29 5.32 11.31
CA PHE A 28 -1.68 5.44 9.99
C PHE A 28 -1.78 6.87 9.45
N VAL A 29 -2.98 7.47 9.47
CA VAL A 29 -3.21 8.84 8.99
C VAL A 29 -2.43 9.86 9.82
N ASN A 30 -2.37 9.69 11.15
CA ASN A 30 -1.57 10.54 12.03
C ASN A 30 -0.06 10.45 11.69
N LEU A 31 0.46 9.23 11.47
CA LEU A 31 1.86 9.01 11.08
C LEU A 31 2.16 9.69 9.75
N ALA A 32 1.36 9.43 8.72
CA ALA A 32 1.57 9.98 7.38
C ALA A 32 1.50 11.52 7.37
N HIS A 33 0.59 12.11 8.15
CA HIS A 33 0.55 13.57 8.34
C HIS A 33 1.74 14.12 9.13
N SER A 34 2.20 13.41 10.16
CA SER A 34 3.32 13.83 11.01
C SER A 34 4.66 13.77 10.27
N LEU A 35 4.82 12.78 9.38
CA LEU A 35 5.98 12.69 8.49
C LEU A 35 5.98 13.80 7.44
N GLY A 36 4.80 14.20 6.94
CA GLY A 36 4.69 15.28 5.96
C GLY A 36 5.57 15.07 4.73
N ASP A 37 6.41 16.07 4.43
CA ASP A 37 7.34 16.07 3.31
C ASP A 37 8.75 15.56 3.67
N GLN A 38 8.97 15.16 4.93
CA GLN A 38 10.26 14.69 5.43
C GLN A 38 10.81 13.50 4.66
N LEU A 39 10.08 12.78 3.83
CA LEU A 39 10.64 11.65 3.06
C LEU A 39 10.37 11.78 1.55
N ASN A 40 10.12 12.99 1.04
CA ASN A 40 9.79 13.18 -0.38
C ASN A 40 11.02 13.26 -1.29
N ASP A 41 12.18 13.62 -0.76
CA ASP A 41 13.41 13.74 -1.57
C ASP A 41 13.87 12.38 -2.12
N ALA A 42 14.58 12.40 -3.26
CA ALA A 42 14.93 11.19 -4.02
C ALA A 42 15.63 10.11 -3.19
N GLN A 43 16.49 10.49 -2.25
CA GLN A 43 17.18 9.57 -1.34
C GLN A 43 16.21 8.88 -0.36
N TRP A 44 15.24 9.62 0.17
CA TRP A 44 14.38 9.17 1.27
C TRP A 44 13.06 8.56 0.81
N ARG A 45 12.67 8.76 -0.45
CA ARG A 45 11.37 8.29 -0.98
C ARG A 45 11.18 6.78 -0.87
N PHE A 46 12.25 6.00 -1.01
CA PHE A 46 12.18 4.55 -0.86
C PHE A 46 11.96 4.16 0.59
N PHE A 47 12.55 4.90 1.52
CA PHE A 47 12.33 4.72 2.96
C PHE A 47 10.90 5.06 3.36
N LYS A 48 10.26 6.02 2.67
CA LYS A 48 8.84 6.36 2.91
C LYS A 48 7.91 5.15 2.71
N ALA A 49 8.18 4.34 1.69
CA ALA A 49 7.40 3.13 1.42
C ALA A 49 7.54 2.13 2.58
N ILE A 50 8.79 1.81 2.96
CA ILE A 50 9.12 0.92 4.08
C ILE A 50 8.43 1.35 5.37
N VAL A 51 8.44 2.64 5.70
CA VAL A 51 7.80 3.17 6.91
C VAL A 51 6.30 2.92 6.90
N PHE A 52 5.63 3.17 5.77
CA PHE A 52 4.19 2.95 5.67
C PHE A 52 3.83 1.47 5.65
N GLU A 53 4.61 0.62 5.00
CA GLU A 53 4.41 -0.82 4.98
C GLU A 53 4.61 -1.43 6.38
N ASN A 54 5.68 -1.07 7.08
CA ASN A 54 5.93 -1.51 8.47
C ASN A 54 4.87 -1.00 9.44
N SER A 55 4.31 0.18 9.17
CA SER A 55 3.22 0.71 10.00
C SER A 55 1.96 -0.15 9.91
N MET A 56 1.72 -0.87 8.80
CA MET A 56 0.59 -1.80 8.70
C MET A 56 0.73 -2.93 9.70
N GLU A 57 1.91 -3.54 9.81
CA GLU A 57 2.16 -4.57 10.83
C GLU A 57 2.00 -4.00 12.24
N SER A 58 2.68 -2.89 12.52
CA SER A 58 2.71 -2.25 13.84
C SER A 58 1.32 -1.77 14.31
N PHE A 59 0.44 -1.39 13.39
CA PHE A 59 -0.89 -0.88 13.69
C PHE A 59 -1.98 -1.94 13.54
N SER A 60 -1.62 -3.20 13.34
CA SER A 60 -2.56 -4.30 13.11
C SER A 60 -2.65 -5.34 14.23
N ASP A 61 -1.92 -5.12 15.33
CA ASP A 61 -1.72 -6.09 16.42
C ASP A 61 -1.34 -7.50 15.89
N GLY A 62 -0.49 -7.54 14.85
CA GLY A 62 0.03 -8.76 14.23
C GLY A 62 -0.91 -9.46 13.25
N SER A 63 -2.05 -8.86 12.89
CA SER A 63 -2.97 -9.42 11.90
C SER A 63 -2.53 -9.20 10.44
N VAL A 64 -1.60 -8.26 10.23
CA VAL A 64 -0.88 -8.01 8.98
C VAL A 64 0.61 -8.17 9.28
N ARG A 65 1.32 -8.88 8.41
CA ARG A 65 2.78 -9.05 8.52
C ARG A 65 3.49 -8.34 7.37
N TYR A 66 4.51 -7.55 7.67
CA TYR A 66 5.39 -6.97 6.66
C TYR A 66 6.43 -7.98 6.20
N VAL A 67 6.67 -8.06 4.88
CA VAL A 67 7.69 -8.95 4.30
C VAL A 67 8.66 -8.23 3.38
N GLY A 68 8.22 -7.18 2.67
CA GLY A 68 9.09 -6.36 1.82
C GLY A 68 9.77 -7.14 0.67
N GLU A 69 9.05 -8.10 0.09
CA GLU A 69 9.51 -8.88 -1.07
C GLU A 69 9.12 -8.18 -2.37
N GLU A 70 9.82 -8.45 -3.47
CA GLU A 70 9.49 -7.86 -4.76
C GLU A 70 8.07 -8.23 -5.22
N GLY A 71 7.19 -7.23 -5.35
CA GLY A 71 5.80 -7.42 -5.73
C GLY A 71 4.94 -8.06 -4.62
N CYS A 72 5.41 -8.06 -3.37
CA CYS A 72 4.65 -8.44 -2.19
C CYS A 72 5.21 -7.75 -0.93
N ASP A 73 4.54 -6.68 -0.48
CA ASP A 73 4.96 -5.97 0.74
C ASP A 73 4.39 -6.59 2.02
N LEU A 74 3.18 -7.15 1.97
CA LEU A 74 2.39 -7.56 3.13
C LEU A 74 1.82 -8.99 2.98
N MET A 75 1.64 -9.65 4.11
CA MET A 75 0.99 -10.95 4.23
C MET A 75 -0.18 -10.88 5.22
N VAL A 76 -1.35 -11.36 4.83
CA VAL A 76 -2.53 -11.44 5.71
C VAL A 76 -3.02 -12.87 5.83
N LYS A 77 -3.36 -13.31 7.05
CA LYS A 77 -3.87 -14.66 7.31
C LYS A 77 -5.37 -14.62 7.58
N ILE A 78 -6.14 -15.25 6.69
CA ILE A 78 -7.60 -15.35 6.80
C ILE A 78 -7.97 -16.83 6.71
N LYS A 79 -8.71 -17.34 7.72
CA LYS A 79 -9.17 -18.74 7.78
C LYS A 79 -8.04 -19.77 7.53
N ASN A 80 -6.88 -19.54 8.15
CA ASN A 80 -5.68 -20.37 8.03
C ASN A 80 -4.98 -20.38 6.66
N LYS A 81 -5.36 -19.50 5.73
CA LYS A 81 -4.64 -19.29 4.48
C LYS A 81 -3.98 -17.91 4.49
N GLU A 82 -2.75 -17.84 3.99
CA GLU A 82 -2.06 -16.58 3.77
C GLU A 82 -2.37 -16.03 2.36
N TYR A 83 -2.46 -14.72 2.27
CA TYR A 83 -2.68 -13.97 1.04
C TYR A 83 -1.63 -12.88 0.93
N LYS A 84 -1.05 -12.75 -0.27
CA LYS A 84 -0.03 -11.75 -0.59
C LYS A 84 -0.69 -10.44 -0.97
N VAL A 85 -0.19 -9.33 -0.44
CA VAL A 85 -0.70 -7.99 -0.74
C VAL A 85 0.47 -7.05 -1.05
N GLU A 86 0.45 -6.44 -2.22
CA GLU A 86 1.32 -5.30 -2.53
C GLU A 86 0.68 -4.04 -1.98
N MET A 87 1.46 -3.14 -1.39
CA MET A 87 1.01 -1.83 -0.96
C MET A 87 1.59 -0.72 -1.84
N LYS A 88 0.76 0.25 -2.22
CA LYS A 88 1.21 1.50 -2.83
C LYS A 88 0.66 2.69 -2.08
N TYR A 89 1.57 3.53 -1.56
CA TYR A 89 1.17 4.81 -1.02
C TYR A 89 1.09 5.87 -2.13
N MET A 90 -0.07 6.49 -2.27
CA MET A 90 -0.30 7.59 -3.20
C MET A 90 -1.31 8.58 -2.61
N GLU A 91 -0.85 9.78 -2.28
CA GLU A 91 -1.77 10.82 -1.81
C GLU A 91 -2.74 11.24 -2.92
N GLY A 92 -4.02 11.33 -2.57
CA GLY A 92 -5.05 11.77 -3.50
C GLY A 92 -5.43 10.71 -4.54
N ALA A 93 -5.01 9.46 -4.36
CA ALA A 93 -5.38 8.32 -5.20
C ALA A 93 -6.90 8.19 -5.39
N TRP A 94 -7.63 8.13 -4.28
CA TRP A 94 -9.06 7.87 -4.28
C TRP A 94 -9.92 9.11 -4.08
N TYR A 95 -9.49 10.04 -3.24
CA TYR A 95 -10.26 11.23 -2.89
C TYR A 95 -9.50 12.51 -3.22
N THR A 96 -10.23 13.56 -3.64
CA THR A 96 -9.66 14.89 -3.85
C THR A 96 -9.15 15.48 -2.53
N ALA A 97 -8.19 16.42 -2.62
CA ALA A 97 -7.81 17.24 -1.47
C ALA A 97 -9.02 18.10 -1.06
N GLY A 98 -9.65 17.76 0.06
CA GLY A 98 -10.83 18.45 0.54
C GLY A 98 -10.50 19.73 1.31
N GLY A 99 -10.00 20.76 0.63
CA GLY A 99 -9.62 22.05 1.23
C GLY A 99 -10.79 22.73 1.98
N LYS A 100 -11.44 23.73 1.37
CA LYS A 100 -12.69 24.30 1.92
C LYS A 100 -13.93 23.44 1.67
N SER A 101 -13.80 22.39 0.86
CA SER A 101 -14.89 21.50 0.46
C SER A 101 -14.62 20.08 0.94
N LYS A 102 -15.68 19.31 1.19
CA LYS A 102 -15.55 17.90 1.60
C LYS A 102 -14.77 17.11 0.52
N PRO A 103 -13.85 16.19 0.91
CA PRO A 103 -13.20 15.30 -0.04
C PRO A 103 -14.22 14.58 -0.92
N ARG A 104 -13.99 14.55 -2.23
CA ARG A 104 -14.85 13.86 -3.20
C ARG A 104 -14.14 12.64 -3.75
N LEU A 105 -14.89 11.55 -3.89
CA LEU A 105 -14.40 10.34 -4.56
C LEU A 105 -14.05 10.69 -6.01
N ARG A 106 -12.88 10.24 -6.47
CA ARG A 106 -12.47 10.32 -7.87
C ARG A 106 -13.10 9.17 -8.62
N ASN A 107 -13.29 9.33 -9.93
CA ASN A 107 -13.78 8.21 -10.75
C ASN A 107 -12.72 7.11 -10.91
N GLN A 108 -11.45 7.43 -10.75
CA GLN A 108 -10.33 6.51 -10.90
C GLN A 108 -9.07 7.02 -10.18
N CYS A 109 -8.24 6.07 -9.75
CA CYS A 109 -6.85 6.29 -9.37
C CYS A 109 -5.96 6.08 -10.60
N LYS A 110 -5.15 7.07 -10.97
CA LYS A 110 -4.34 7.03 -12.20
C LYS A 110 -2.86 6.93 -11.90
N GLY A 111 -2.11 6.30 -12.78
CA GLY A 111 -0.65 6.41 -12.80
C GLY A 111 0.05 5.59 -11.72
N ILE A 112 -0.57 4.51 -11.23
CA ILE A 112 0.10 3.64 -10.26
C ILE A 112 1.14 2.81 -10.99
N ILE A 113 2.42 3.02 -10.68
CA ILE A 113 3.50 2.17 -11.17
C ILE A 113 3.54 0.90 -10.31
N LEU A 114 3.17 -0.24 -10.89
CA LEU A 114 3.13 -1.52 -10.21
C LEU A 114 4.51 -2.17 -10.14
N MET A 115 5.26 -2.05 -11.24
CA MET A 115 6.60 -2.62 -11.37
C MET A 115 7.47 -1.71 -12.23
N ASN A 116 8.74 -1.60 -11.86
CA ASN A 116 9.79 -0.98 -12.68
C ASN A 116 11.02 -1.88 -12.61
N SER A 117 11.38 -2.45 -13.74
CA SER A 117 12.41 -3.49 -13.88
C SER A 117 13.81 -2.96 -14.14
N LYS A 118 14.02 -1.63 -14.10
CA LYS A 118 15.33 -1.00 -14.29
C LYS A 118 16.06 -1.48 -15.56
N GLY A 119 15.33 -1.66 -16.65
CA GLY A 119 15.83 -2.10 -17.96
C GLY A 119 15.74 -3.60 -18.23
N THR A 120 15.13 -4.38 -17.33
CA THR A 120 14.99 -5.84 -17.47
C THR A 120 13.55 -6.30 -17.75
N ASN A 121 12.60 -5.39 -18.06
CA ASN A 121 11.20 -5.82 -18.17
C ASN A 121 11.02 -6.74 -19.38
N THR A 122 10.84 -8.01 -19.08
CA THR A 122 10.36 -9.00 -20.05
C THR A 122 8.84 -9.17 -19.96
N HIS A 123 8.20 -8.59 -18.93
CA HIS A 123 6.78 -8.80 -18.67
C HIS A 123 5.92 -7.82 -19.48
N ALA A 124 4.99 -8.38 -20.27
CA ALA A 124 3.96 -7.60 -20.95
C ALA A 124 2.79 -7.22 -20.03
N THR A 125 2.62 -7.94 -18.92
CA THR A 125 1.52 -7.80 -17.95
C THR A 125 2.02 -8.13 -16.54
N VAL A 126 1.19 -7.88 -15.51
CA VAL A 126 1.52 -8.22 -14.12
C VAL A 126 1.84 -9.73 -14.02
N PRO A 127 3.03 -10.13 -13.55
CA PRO A 127 3.43 -11.53 -13.49
C PRO A 127 2.66 -12.28 -12.40
N ASP A 128 2.65 -13.61 -12.49
CA ASP A 128 1.95 -14.44 -11.51
C ASP A 128 2.59 -14.39 -10.12
N THR A 129 3.88 -14.06 -10.05
CA THR A 129 4.65 -13.83 -8.80
C THR A 129 4.19 -12.60 -8.03
N TYR A 130 3.53 -11.65 -8.68
CA TYR A 130 2.95 -10.48 -8.02
C TYR A 130 1.88 -10.88 -7.01
N ALA A 131 1.67 -10.06 -5.99
CA ALA A 131 0.70 -10.26 -4.93
C ALA A 131 -0.71 -10.62 -5.43
N ASP A 132 -1.47 -11.32 -4.58
CA ASP A 132 -2.86 -11.69 -4.86
C ASP A 132 -3.78 -10.45 -4.94
N PHE A 133 -3.43 -9.42 -4.17
CA PHE A 133 -4.15 -8.16 -4.09
C PHE A 133 -3.19 -6.96 -4.12
N LEU A 134 -3.68 -5.82 -4.59
CA LEU A 134 -3.04 -4.52 -4.47
C LEU A 134 -3.86 -3.65 -3.50
N LEU A 135 -3.20 -3.12 -2.48
CA LEU A 135 -3.73 -2.15 -1.53
C LEU A 135 -3.17 -0.76 -1.87
N VAL A 136 -4.01 0.15 -2.33
CA VAL A 136 -3.60 1.54 -2.58
C VAL A 136 -4.06 2.41 -1.42
N VAL A 137 -3.10 3.04 -0.76
CA VAL A 137 -3.30 3.78 0.49
C VAL A 137 -3.00 5.26 0.28
N GLY A 138 -3.87 6.12 0.80
CA GLY A 138 -3.60 7.55 0.94
C GLY A 138 -4.20 8.10 2.24
N LEU A 139 -3.99 9.39 2.51
CA LEU A 139 -4.45 10.04 3.74
C LEU A 139 -5.97 10.05 3.95
N ARG A 140 -6.74 9.89 2.85
CA ARG A 140 -8.19 10.10 2.83
C ARG A 140 -8.96 8.83 2.47
N GLY A 141 -8.26 7.73 2.25
CA GLY A 141 -8.88 6.46 1.91
C GLY A 141 -7.86 5.43 1.48
N ALA A 142 -8.23 4.18 1.65
CA ALA A 142 -7.53 3.03 1.09
C ALA A 142 -8.54 2.08 0.46
N ALA A 143 -8.12 1.41 -0.61
CA ALA A 143 -8.94 0.43 -1.30
C ALA A 143 -8.10 -0.72 -1.81
N VAL A 144 -8.72 -1.89 -1.93
CA VAL A 144 -8.11 -3.13 -2.37
C VAL A 144 -8.66 -3.50 -3.74
N ILE A 145 -7.78 -4.01 -4.60
CA ILE A 145 -8.14 -4.66 -5.86
C ILE A 145 -7.50 -6.05 -5.97
N ASP A 146 -8.23 -7.06 -6.45
CA ASP A 146 -7.67 -8.38 -6.74
C ASP A 146 -6.83 -8.39 -8.03
N LYS A 147 -5.80 -9.24 -8.09
CA LYS A 147 -4.88 -9.32 -9.24
C LYS A 147 -5.60 -9.60 -10.58
N PRO A 148 -6.54 -10.56 -10.69
CA PRO A 148 -7.32 -10.75 -11.91
C PRO A 148 -8.05 -9.49 -12.42
N THR A 149 -8.68 -8.73 -11.52
CA THR A 149 -9.34 -7.47 -11.86
C THR A 149 -8.32 -6.39 -12.20
N LEU A 150 -7.24 -6.25 -11.43
CA LEU A 150 -6.15 -5.30 -11.67
C LEU A 150 -5.56 -5.44 -13.07
N LYS A 151 -5.28 -6.67 -13.53
CA LYS A 151 -4.68 -6.94 -14.85
C LYS A 151 -5.45 -6.28 -16.00
N GLN A 152 -6.77 -6.12 -15.88
CA GLN A 152 -7.64 -5.51 -16.91
C GLN A 152 -7.41 -4.00 -17.07
N TYR A 153 -6.81 -3.37 -16.05
CA TYR A 153 -6.56 -1.93 -15.99
C TYR A 153 -5.08 -1.57 -16.10
N THR A 154 -4.25 -2.53 -16.51
CA THR A 154 -2.81 -2.32 -16.67
C THR A 154 -2.42 -2.03 -18.10
N THR A 155 -1.44 -1.14 -18.27
CA THR A 155 -0.81 -0.84 -19.55
C THR A 155 0.69 -0.87 -19.40
N LYS A 156 1.39 -1.24 -20.48
CA LYS A 156 2.84 -1.12 -20.55
C LYS A 156 3.22 0.34 -20.76
N HIS A 157 4.09 0.87 -19.91
CA HIS A 157 4.56 2.24 -19.97
C HIS A 157 6.09 2.26 -19.92
N GLY A 158 6.72 2.15 -21.09
CA GLY A 158 8.18 1.96 -21.22
C GLY A 158 8.63 0.66 -20.56
N ASP A 159 9.51 0.78 -19.57
CA ASP A 159 10.03 -0.32 -18.74
C ASP A 159 9.16 -0.61 -17.50
N SER A 160 8.01 0.06 -17.38
CA SER A 160 7.11 -0.10 -16.24
C SER A 160 5.76 -0.68 -16.64
N ILE A 161 5.09 -1.30 -15.67
CA ILE A 161 3.67 -1.65 -15.78
C ILE A 161 2.92 -0.61 -14.94
N GLN A 162 2.02 0.12 -15.58
CA GLN A 162 1.20 1.15 -14.96
C GLN A 162 -0.26 0.69 -14.88
N ALA A 163 -0.98 1.11 -13.84
CA ALA A 163 -2.41 0.90 -13.71
C ALA A 163 -3.20 2.22 -13.53
N ASP A 164 -4.34 2.29 -14.21
CA ASP A 164 -5.36 3.32 -14.05
C ASP A 164 -6.67 2.64 -13.63
N ILE A 165 -6.98 2.69 -12.33
CA ILE A 165 -7.98 1.83 -11.67
C ILE A 165 -9.27 2.62 -11.40
N PRO A 166 -10.42 2.24 -11.99
CA PRO A 166 -11.72 2.81 -11.66
C PRO A 166 -12.11 2.60 -10.20
N SER A 167 -12.81 3.56 -9.60
CA SER A 167 -13.18 3.48 -8.18
C SER A 167 -14.42 2.61 -7.90
N ASP A 168 -15.10 2.13 -8.93
CA ASP A 168 -16.25 1.22 -8.85
C ASP A 168 -15.86 -0.26 -8.90
N VAL A 169 -14.59 -0.59 -9.14
CA VAL A 169 -14.08 -1.98 -9.17
C VAL A 169 -13.23 -2.35 -7.95
N VAL A 170 -13.12 -1.45 -6.97
CA VAL A 170 -12.33 -1.65 -5.76
C VAL A 170 -13.22 -1.74 -4.53
N ASP A 171 -12.75 -2.46 -3.51
CA ASP A 171 -13.39 -2.46 -2.21
C ASP A 171 -12.66 -1.51 -1.27
N PHE A 172 -13.38 -0.51 -0.76
CA PHE A 172 -12.81 0.46 0.17
C PHE A 172 -12.58 -0.16 1.53
N VAL A 173 -11.35 -0.01 2.02
CA VAL A 173 -10.92 -0.35 3.37
C VAL A 173 -11.37 0.73 4.34
N PHE A 174 -11.11 1.99 3.98
CA PHE A 174 -11.62 3.14 4.70
C PHE A 174 -11.82 4.32 3.75
N THR A 175 -12.65 5.25 4.21
CA THR A 175 -13.03 6.48 3.51
C THR A 175 -12.86 7.66 4.46
N PRO A 176 -12.99 8.92 4.00
CA PRO A 176 -12.77 10.08 4.86
C PRO A 176 -13.63 10.12 6.13
N ASN A 177 -14.77 9.44 6.15
CA ASN A 177 -15.68 9.42 7.30
C ASN A 177 -15.24 8.43 8.40
N HIS A 178 -14.29 7.54 8.11
CA HIS A 178 -13.80 6.54 9.06
C HIS A 178 -12.65 7.07 9.93
N VAL A 179 -12.03 8.18 9.54
CA VAL A 179 -10.91 8.80 10.24
C VAL A 179 -11.27 10.24 10.64
N LYS A 180 -10.79 10.65 11.81
CA LYS A 180 -10.90 12.01 12.32
C LYS A 180 -9.77 12.88 11.77
N ALA A 181 -9.85 14.18 12.04
CA ALA A 181 -8.77 15.10 11.76
C ALA A 181 -7.44 14.58 12.37
N PRO A 182 -6.34 14.61 11.62
CA PRO A 182 -5.07 14.07 12.07
C PRO A 182 -4.55 14.83 13.28
N THR A 183 -4.02 14.10 14.25
CA THR A 183 -3.26 14.69 15.36
C THR A 183 -1.79 14.62 15.02
N LEU A 184 -1.16 15.78 14.83
CA LEU A 184 0.25 15.87 14.46
C LEU A 184 1.14 15.58 15.66
N GLN A 185 2.10 14.68 15.46
CA GLN A 185 3.17 14.42 16.40
C GLN A 185 4.46 15.02 15.88
N LYS A 186 5.28 15.55 16.78
CA LYS A 186 6.62 16.03 16.43
C LYS A 186 7.54 14.83 16.29
N ILE A 187 7.71 14.36 15.05
CA ILE A 187 8.61 13.25 14.69
C ILE A 187 9.65 13.79 13.73
N ASN A 188 10.93 13.48 13.95
CA ASN A 188 12.03 13.78 13.01
C ASN A 188 12.73 12.49 12.59
N LEU A 189 12.04 11.72 11.74
CA LEU A 189 12.49 10.38 11.37
C LEU A 189 13.82 10.41 10.61
N ARG A 190 14.08 11.45 9.79
CA ARG A 190 15.39 11.63 9.14
C ARG A 190 16.53 11.69 10.15
N GLN A 191 16.35 12.48 11.21
CA GLN A 191 17.37 12.61 12.25
C GLN A 191 17.57 11.30 13.00
N GLU A 192 16.49 10.66 13.43
CA GLU A 192 16.55 9.39 14.17
C GLU A 192 17.26 8.29 13.36
N LEU A 193 17.00 8.20 12.05
CA LEU A 193 17.68 7.27 11.16
C LEU A 193 19.16 7.59 11.00
N ASN A 194 19.51 8.85 10.79
CA ASN A 194 20.92 9.27 10.69
C ASN A 194 21.70 8.96 11.96
N GLU A 195 21.09 9.16 13.13
CA GLU A 195 21.68 8.78 14.41
C GLU A 195 21.83 7.27 14.56
N ALA A 196 20.82 6.49 14.15
CA ALA A 196 20.90 5.03 14.14
C ALA A 196 22.05 4.52 13.26
N VAL A 197 22.19 5.06 12.05
CA VAL A 197 23.29 4.72 11.13
C VAL A 197 24.65 5.04 11.74
N ARG A 198 24.81 6.24 12.35
CA ARG A 198 26.06 6.63 13.02
C ARG A 198 26.41 5.70 14.18
N ARG A 199 25.42 5.28 14.97
CA ARG A 199 25.61 4.31 16.05
C ARG A 199 26.12 2.96 15.52
N THR A 200 25.55 2.46 14.42
CA THR A 200 26.00 1.21 13.80
C THR A 200 27.42 1.31 13.25
N ILE A 201 27.77 2.41 12.56
CA ILE A 201 29.13 2.62 12.03
C ILE A 201 30.17 2.60 13.16
N ALA A 202 29.89 3.26 14.28
CA ALA A 202 30.80 3.33 15.42
C ALA A 202 31.06 1.97 16.10
N GLN A 203 30.25 0.94 15.82
CA GLN A 203 30.45 -0.41 16.35
C GLN A 203 31.42 -1.25 15.53
N ILE A 204 31.76 -0.83 14.31
CA ILE A 204 32.70 -1.53 13.45
C ILE A 204 34.11 -1.04 13.79
N GLN A 205 34.91 -1.95 14.34
CA GLN A 205 36.34 -1.75 14.65
C GLN A 205 37.22 -2.13 13.46
#